data_AF-A0A976CML7-F1
#
_entry.id   AF-A0A976CML7-F1
#
_cell.length_a   1.000
_cell.length_b   1.000
_cell.length_c   1.000
_cell.angle_alpha   90.00
_cell.angle_beta   90.00
_cell.angle_gamma   90.00
#
_symmetry.space_group_name_H-M   'P 1'
#
loop_
_entity.id
_entity.type
_entity.pdbx_description
1 polymer ?
#
loop_
_entity_poly.entity_id
_entity_poly.type
_entity_poly.pdbx_seq_one_letter_code
_entity_poly.pdbx_strand_id
1 'polypeptide(L)'
;MSTQNQTTLTVEAAQQILKDFTCLDMQSVASPLEKQALREAILLVASLSDYQMLGVCAASTDEGFFALESYLKALGYQAVLDRNAVSTFAGSVYIKFNTLKGSYYVDGYPGTYRGVLVSCQSAEEGGVSGTYGHLPLDLFVD
;
A
#
# COMPACT_ATOMS: atom_id res chain seq x y z
N MET A 1 14.87 -6.96 -35.39
CA MET A 1 14.97 -6.50 -33.99
C MET A 1 13.63 -5.92 -33.59
N SER A 2 12.91 -6.54 -32.65
CA SER A 2 11.78 -5.96 -31.89
C SER A 2 11.29 -7.00 -30.88
N THR A 3 12.04 -7.21 -29.81
CA THR A 3 11.55 -7.94 -28.63
C THR A 3 10.79 -6.95 -27.75
N GLN A 4 9.51 -6.73 -28.06
CA GLN A 4 8.57 -6.15 -27.11
C GLN A 4 7.80 -7.31 -26.48
N ASN A 5 8.43 -8.02 -25.55
CA ASN A 5 7.68 -8.78 -24.55
C ASN A 5 7.17 -7.78 -23.51
N GLN A 6 6.15 -7.01 -23.87
CA GLN A 6 5.29 -6.38 -22.89
C GLN A 6 4.49 -7.52 -22.26
N THR A 7 4.98 -8.05 -21.15
CA THR A 7 4.20 -8.92 -20.28
C THR A 7 3.10 -8.04 -19.70
N THR A 8 1.98 -7.90 -20.41
CA THR A 8 0.81 -7.16 -19.93
C THR A 8 0.31 -7.90 -18.69
N LEU A 9 0.73 -7.45 -17.50
CA LEU A 9 0.22 -7.97 -16.25
C LEU A 9 -1.30 -7.81 -16.26
N THR A 10 -2.05 -8.90 -16.21
CA THR A 10 -3.50 -8.83 -16.16
C THR A 10 -3.96 -8.49 -14.74
N VAL A 11 -5.19 -7.95 -14.62
CA VAL A 11 -5.78 -7.61 -13.32
C VAL A 11 -5.86 -8.84 -12.42
N GLU A 12 -6.26 -9.97 -12.99
CA GLU A 12 -6.35 -11.25 -12.28
C GLU A 12 -4.98 -11.70 -11.78
N ALA A 13 -3.94 -11.59 -12.62
CA ALA A 13 -2.56 -11.92 -12.22
C ALA A 13 -2.04 -10.98 -11.12
N ALA A 14 -2.30 -9.67 -11.24
CA ALA A 14 -1.95 -8.69 -10.21
C ALA A 14 -2.65 -8.97 -8.87
N GLN A 15 -3.96 -9.23 -8.90
CA GLN A 15 -4.70 -9.61 -7.71
C GLN A 15 -4.21 -10.91 -7.09
N GLN A 16 -3.80 -11.87 -7.92
CA GLN A 16 -3.25 -13.14 -7.47
C GLN A 16 -1.90 -12.93 -6.76
N ILE A 17 -0.97 -12.17 -7.37
CA ILE A 17 0.31 -11.79 -6.75
C ILE A 17 0.08 -11.13 -5.38
N LEU A 18 -0.85 -10.19 -5.29
CA LEU A 18 -1.16 -9.48 -4.03
C LEU A 18 -1.78 -10.40 -2.97
N LYS A 19 -2.62 -11.36 -3.38
CA LYS A 19 -3.23 -12.35 -2.47
C LYS A 19 -2.21 -13.37 -1.97
N ASP A 20 -1.39 -13.91 -2.87
CA ASP A 20 -0.32 -14.84 -2.52
C ASP A 20 0.65 -14.19 -1.52
N PHE A 21 0.97 -12.91 -1.73
CA PHE A 21 1.80 -12.16 -0.79
C PHE A 21 1.12 -11.90 0.57
N THR A 22 -0.19 -11.63 0.58
CA THR A 22 -0.96 -11.43 1.83
C THR A 22 -0.95 -12.67 2.73
N CYS A 23 -0.84 -13.87 2.15
CA CYS A 23 -0.73 -15.13 2.88
C CYS A 23 0.70 -15.45 3.35
N LEU A 24 1.73 -14.81 2.77
CA LEU A 24 3.12 -15.00 3.17
C LEU A 24 3.40 -14.10 4.37
N ASP A 25 3.64 -14.76 5.49
CA ASP A 25 3.73 -14.22 6.85
C ASP A 25 4.82 -13.15 7.00
N MET A 26 4.59 -11.89 6.57
CA MET A 26 5.46 -10.68 6.73
C MET A 26 6.96 -10.86 6.40
N GLN A 27 7.35 -12.00 5.85
CA GLN A 27 8.74 -12.40 5.70
C GLN A 27 9.23 -11.72 4.45
N SER A 28 9.86 -10.56 4.70
CA SER A 28 10.76 -9.81 3.84
C SER A 28 10.66 -10.21 2.38
N VAL A 29 10.08 -9.35 1.55
CA VAL A 29 10.32 -9.45 0.10
C VAL A 29 11.83 -9.34 -0.11
N ALA A 30 12.50 -10.47 -0.22
CA ALA A 30 13.94 -10.55 -0.21
C ALA A 30 14.49 -10.30 -1.63
N SER A 31 13.71 -10.61 -2.65
CA SER A 31 14.10 -10.39 -4.03
C SER A 31 13.62 -9.02 -4.54
N PRO A 32 14.51 -8.19 -5.09
CA PRO A 32 14.12 -6.96 -5.82
C PRO A 32 13.08 -7.23 -6.91
N LEU A 33 13.12 -8.42 -7.51
CA LEU A 33 12.21 -8.85 -8.58
C LEU A 33 10.78 -9.04 -8.08
N GLU A 34 10.62 -9.57 -6.86
CA GLU A 34 9.32 -9.71 -6.20
C GLU A 34 8.78 -8.35 -5.75
N LYS A 35 9.65 -7.44 -5.28
CA LYS A 35 9.25 -6.05 -4.96
C LYS A 35 8.73 -5.36 -6.21
N GLN A 36 9.41 -5.51 -7.34
CA GLN A 36 8.98 -4.92 -8.59
C GLN A 36 7.62 -5.47 -9.03
N ALA A 37 7.42 -6.79 -8.99
CA ALA A 37 6.14 -7.40 -9.32
C ALA A 37 4.99 -6.91 -8.41
N LEU A 38 5.26 -6.76 -7.10
CA LEU A 38 4.29 -6.20 -6.15
C LEU A 38 3.96 -4.73 -6.44
N ARG A 39 4.97 -3.91 -6.76
CA ARG A 39 4.78 -2.51 -7.17
C ARG A 39 3.87 -2.44 -8.40
N GLU A 40 4.18 -3.20 -9.44
CA GLU A 40 3.41 -3.21 -10.68
C GLU A 40 1.97 -3.71 -10.45
N ALA A 41 1.80 -4.75 -9.63
CA ALA A 41 0.49 -5.30 -9.31
C ALA A 41 -0.39 -4.30 -8.55
N ILE A 42 0.14 -3.64 -7.51
CA ILE A 42 -0.67 -2.69 -6.72
C ILE A 42 -0.99 -1.43 -7.51
N LEU A 43 -0.06 -0.93 -8.33
CA LEU A 43 -0.30 0.23 -9.20
C LEU A 43 -1.39 -0.07 -10.23
N LEU A 44 -1.36 -1.26 -10.84
CA LEU A 44 -2.39 -1.67 -11.80
C LEU A 44 -3.76 -1.76 -11.14
N VAL A 45 -3.85 -2.44 -10.00
CA VAL A 45 -5.11 -2.63 -9.27
C VAL A 45 -5.66 -1.28 -8.77
N ALA A 46 -4.80 -0.42 -8.23
CA ALA A 46 -5.21 0.91 -7.78
C ALA A 46 -5.72 1.76 -8.94
N SER A 47 -5.06 1.72 -10.11
CA SER A 47 -5.48 2.44 -11.32
C SER A 47 -6.86 2.03 -11.84
N LEU A 48 -7.38 0.87 -11.44
CA LEU A 48 -8.68 0.33 -11.84
C LEU A 48 -9.76 0.48 -10.76
N SER A 49 -9.45 1.26 -9.72
CA SER A 49 -10.37 1.56 -8.63
C SER A 49 -10.56 3.06 -8.52
N ASP A 50 -11.72 3.50 -8.04
CA ASP A 50 -12.08 4.91 -7.97
C ASP A 50 -11.26 5.65 -6.89
N TYR A 51 -11.01 4.99 -5.77
CA TYR A 51 -10.21 5.53 -4.69
C TYR A 51 -9.61 4.42 -3.84
N GLN A 52 -8.55 4.76 -3.12
CA GLN A 52 -7.88 3.82 -2.21
C GLN A 52 -7.85 4.34 -0.78
N MET A 53 -7.97 3.44 0.18
CA MET A 53 -7.68 3.72 1.58
C MET A 53 -6.43 2.96 1.98
N LEU A 54 -5.50 3.65 2.62
CA LEU A 54 -4.26 3.05 3.09
C LEU A 54 -4.32 2.86 4.60
N GLY A 55 -3.83 1.73 5.07
CA GLY A 55 -3.66 1.42 6.49
C GLY A 55 -2.22 0.98 6.75
N VAL A 56 -1.45 1.77 7.47
CA VAL A 56 -0.03 1.50 7.72
C VAL A 56 0.16 1.07 9.16
N CYS A 57 0.61 -0.17 9.36
CA CYS A 57 1.04 -0.69 10.64
C CYS A 57 2.57 -0.57 10.72
N ALA A 58 3.07 0.29 11.61
CA ALA A 58 4.50 0.57 11.73
C ALA A 58 4.98 0.48 13.18
N ALA A 59 6.29 0.30 13.38
CA ALA A 59 6.90 0.27 14.70
C ALA A 59 6.96 1.66 15.35
N SER A 60 6.87 2.74 14.55
CA SER A 60 6.82 4.12 15.01
C SER A 60 5.98 5.01 14.10
N THR A 61 5.57 6.17 14.62
CA THR A 61 4.85 7.19 13.84
C THR A 61 5.64 7.64 12.61
N ASP A 62 6.94 7.90 12.77
CA ASP A 62 7.80 8.38 11.68
C ASP A 62 7.93 7.35 10.55
N GLU A 63 8.18 6.09 10.89
CA GLU A 63 8.23 4.98 9.92
C GLU A 63 6.89 4.83 9.17
N GLY A 64 5.78 4.94 9.89
CA GLY A 64 4.45 4.86 9.29
C GLY A 64 4.17 5.99 8.30
N PHE A 65 4.53 7.23 8.65
CA PHE A 65 4.37 8.37 7.75
C PHE A 65 5.29 8.26 6.53
N PHE A 66 6.54 7.84 6.73
CA PHE A 66 7.47 7.66 5.63
C PHE A 66 6.99 6.62 4.60
N ALA A 67 6.48 5.49 5.08
CA ALA A 67 5.86 4.48 4.23
C ALA A 67 4.61 5.06 3.53
N LEU A 68 3.72 5.72 4.28
CA LEU A 68 2.50 6.31 3.73
C LEU A 68 2.79 7.31 2.60
N GLU A 69 3.75 8.22 2.79
CA GLU A 69 4.15 9.21 1.78
C GLU A 69 4.70 8.53 0.52
N SER A 70 5.54 7.52 0.69
CA SER A 70 6.13 6.76 -0.42
C SER A 70 5.05 6.06 -1.26
N TYR A 71 4.08 5.44 -0.59
CA TYR A 71 2.94 4.80 -1.24
C TYR A 71 2.03 5.81 -1.95
N LEU A 72 1.67 6.91 -1.29
CA LEU A 72 0.82 7.95 -1.88
C LEU A 72 1.47 8.56 -3.12
N LYS A 73 2.77 8.85 -3.05
CA LYS A 73 3.55 9.35 -4.18
C LYS A 73 3.55 8.37 -5.35
N ALA A 74 3.73 7.07 -5.09
CA ALA A 74 3.71 6.04 -6.12
C ALA A 74 2.33 5.90 -6.78
N LEU A 75 1.25 6.04 -5.99
CA LEU A 75 -0.12 6.04 -6.47
C LEU A 75 -0.53 7.35 -7.17
N GLY A 76 0.35 8.36 -7.23
CA GLY A 76 0.09 9.64 -7.88
C GLY A 76 -0.66 10.66 -7.01
N TYR A 77 -0.83 10.39 -5.71
CA TYR A 77 -1.43 11.34 -4.77
C TYR A 77 -0.38 12.30 -4.19
N GLN A 78 -0.69 13.59 -4.21
CA GLN A 78 0.06 14.62 -3.50
C GLN A 78 -0.63 14.93 -2.18
N ALA A 79 -0.37 14.13 -1.16
CA ALA A 79 -0.88 14.38 0.18
C ALA A 79 0.10 15.26 0.97
N VAL A 80 -0.44 16.29 1.62
CA VAL A 80 0.29 17.09 2.61
C VAL A 80 -0.02 16.50 3.99
N LEU A 81 0.91 15.72 4.53
CA LEU A 81 0.77 15.12 5.85
C LEU A 81 1.44 16.04 6.88
N ASP A 82 0.63 16.64 7.75
CA ASP A 82 1.13 17.33 8.93
C ASP A 82 1.42 16.32 10.05
N ARG A 83 2.69 15.96 10.19
CA ARG A 83 3.17 15.06 11.24
C ARG A 83 3.06 15.68 12.64
N ASN A 84 2.97 17.01 12.76
CA ASN A 84 2.83 17.70 14.04
C ASN A 84 1.37 17.80 14.50
N ALA A 85 0.41 17.63 13.58
CA ALA A 85 -1.01 17.66 13.89
C ALA A 85 -1.51 16.39 14.61
N VAL A 86 -0.67 15.34 14.69
CA VAL A 86 -1.02 14.06 15.30
C VAL A 86 -0.21 13.82 16.57
N SER A 87 -0.88 13.23 17.56
CA SER A 87 -0.24 12.83 18.82
C SER A 87 0.90 11.85 18.53
N THR A 88 2.07 12.09 19.11
CA THR A 88 3.15 11.12 19.08
C THR A 88 2.78 9.95 19.99
N PHE A 89 2.73 8.75 19.43
CA PHE A 89 2.50 7.53 20.20
C PHE A 89 3.84 6.86 20.52
N ALA A 90 4.01 6.42 21.76
CA ALA A 90 5.15 5.61 22.14
C ALA A 90 4.95 4.17 21.66
N GLY A 91 5.81 3.73 20.72
CA GLY A 91 5.77 2.38 20.16
C GLY A 91 5.00 2.29 18.86
N SER A 92 4.41 1.13 18.62
CA SER A 92 3.82 0.78 17.32
C SER A 92 2.50 1.48 17.07
N VAL A 93 2.26 1.83 15.82
CA VAL A 93 1.13 2.67 15.40
C VAL A 93 0.39 2.10 14.20
N TYR A 94 -0.86 2.52 14.07
CA TYR A 94 -1.68 2.32 12.90
C TYR A 94 -2.08 3.67 12.32
N ILE A 95 -1.72 3.92 11.06
CA ILE A 95 -2.08 5.14 10.33
C ILE A 95 -3.11 4.78 9.27
N LYS A 96 -4.31 5.36 9.32
CA LYS A 96 -5.30 5.19 8.26
C LYS A 96 -5.43 6.47 7.46
N PHE A 97 -5.22 6.39 6.15
CA PHE A 97 -5.36 7.50 5.21
C PHE A 97 -6.50 7.22 4.22
N ASN A 98 -7.38 8.20 4.05
CA ASN A 98 -8.47 8.14 3.09
C ASN A 98 -8.17 9.10 1.93
N THR A 99 -7.85 8.57 0.75
CA THR A 99 -7.52 9.40 -0.43
C THR A 99 -8.68 10.23 -0.92
N LEU A 100 -9.92 9.75 -0.77
CA LEU A 100 -11.13 10.47 -1.16
C LEU A 100 -11.37 11.72 -0.31
N LYS A 101 -11.09 11.66 0.99
CA LYS A 101 -11.25 12.79 1.91
C LYS A 101 -9.96 13.60 2.13
N GLY A 102 -8.81 13.06 1.74
CA GLY A 102 -7.49 13.59 2.08
C GLY A 102 -7.20 13.62 3.58
N SER A 103 -7.95 12.86 4.39
CA SER A 103 -7.86 12.86 5.85
C SER A 103 -7.17 11.61 6.37
N TYR A 104 -6.43 11.73 7.47
CA TYR A 104 -5.82 10.61 8.16
C TYR A 104 -5.98 10.71 9.67
N TYR A 105 -5.82 9.58 10.33
CA TYR A 105 -5.64 9.51 11.78
C TYR A 105 -4.55 8.49 12.11
N VAL A 106 -3.97 8.66 13.30
CA VAL A 106 -2.95 7.78 13.87
C VAL A 106 -3.49 7.26 15.19
N ASP A 107 -3.34 5.95 15.41
CA ASP A 107 -3.72 5.29 16.65
C ASP A 107 -2.61 4.36 17.15
N GLY A 108 -2.62 4.02 18.42
CA GLY A 108 -1.67 3.06 19.01
C GLY A 108 -2.01 1.64 18.56
N TYR A 109 -1.03 0.92 18.02
CA TYR A 109 -1.25 -0.41 17.47
C TYR A 109 -0.47 -1.48 18.23
N PRO A 110 -1.11 -2.20 19.18
CA PRO A 110 -0.46 -3.27 19.93
C PRO A 110 -0.31 -4.58 19.14
N GLY A 111 -0.84 -4.64 17.91
CA GLY A 111 -0.77 -5.84 17.08
C GLY A 111 0.64 -6.15 16.58
N THR A 112 0.82 -7.36 16.07
CA THR A 112 2.11 -7.86 15.57
C THR A 112 2.35 -7.54 14.09
N TYR A 113 1.31 -7.17 13.34
CA TYR A 113 1.42 -6.88 11.92
C TYR A 113 2.20 -5.59 11.63
N ARG A 114 3.05 -5.61 10.60
CA ARG A 114 3.82 -4.48 10.10
C ARG A 114 3.72 -4.47 8.58
N GLY A 115 3.50 -3.29 8.00
CA GLY A 115 3.27 -3.13 6.57
C GLY A 115 2.08 -2.25 6.24
N VAL A 116 1.78 -2.17 4.95
CA VAL A 116 0.75 -1.30 4.37
C VAL A 116 -0.38 -2.14 3.79
N LEU A 117 -1.59 -1.87 4.24
CA LEU A 117 -2.82 -2.34 3.64
C LEU A 117 -3.28 -1.28 2.63
N VAL A 118 -3.61 -1.72 1.42
CA VAL A 118 -4.19 -0.86 0.38
C VAL A 118 -5.56 -1.43 0.05
N SER A 119 -6.61 -0.70 0.44
CA SER A 119 -8.00 -1.03 0.16
C SER A 119 -8.44 -0.24 -1.05
N CYS A 120 -8.58 -0.91 -2.18
CA CYS A 120 -9.11 -0.35 -3.41
C CYS A 120 -10.63 -0.47 -3.38
N GLN A 121 -11.33 0.62 -3.65
CA GLN A 121 -12.79 0.64 -3.71
C GLN A 121 -13.24 1.19 -5.06
N SER A 122 -14.24 0.54 -5.64
CA SER A 122 -14.94 1.05 -6.81
C SER A 122 -16.44 1.16 -6.54
N ALA A 123 -17.06 2.19 -7.12
CA ALA A 123 -18.50 2.43 -7.00
C ALA A 123 -19.32 1.60 -8.00
N GLU A 124 -18.70 1.08 -9.06
CA GLU A 124 -19.37 0.33 -10.12
C GLU A 124 -19.37 -1.18 -9.87
N GLU A 125 -20.47 -1.85 -10.21
CA GLU A 125 -20.55 -3.31 -10.23
C GLU A 125 -19.56 -3.87 -11.26
N GLY A 126 -18.54 -4.58 -10.78
CA GLY A 126 -17.44 -5.11 -11.60
C GLY A 126 -16.14 -4.31 -11.51
N GLY A 127 -16.14 -3.15 -10.85
CA GLY A 127 -14.92 -2.40 -10.55
C GLY A 127 -14.05 -3.11 -9.50
N VAL A 128 -12.75 -2.78 -9.48
CA VAL A 128 -11.82 -3.47 -8.57
C VAL A 128 -12.05 -3.03 -7.13
N SER A 129 -12.61 -3.93 -6.34
CA SER A 129 -12.82 -3.75 -4.91
C SER A 129 -12.14 -4.86 -4.13
N GLY A 130 -11.18 -4.51 -3.28
CA GLY A 130 -10.38 -5.47 -2.53
C GLY A 130 -9.39 -4.80 -1.57
N THR A 131 -9.03 -5.50 -0.50
CA THR A 131 -7.96 -5.06 0.42
C THR A 131 -6.76 -5.96 0.24
N TYR A 132 -5.60 -5.36 -0.01
CA TYR A 132 -4.36 -6.04 -0.33
C TYR A 132 -3.28 -5.68 0.69
N GLY A 133 -2.56 -6.67 1.21
CA GLY A 133 -1.47 -6.49 2.16
C GLY A 133 -1.59 -7.38 3.40
N HIS A 134 -0.69 -7.29 4.36
CA HIS A 134 0.25 -6.18 4.60
C HIS A 134 1.44 -6.19 3.64
N LEU A 135 1.51 -5.18 2.77
CA LEU A 135 2.63 -4.96 1.86
C LEU A 135 3.84 -4.36 2.61
N PRO A 136 5.09 -4.50 2.11
CA PRO A 136 6.28 -3.99 2.81
C PRO A 136 6.25 -2.47 3.01
N LEU A 137 6.64 -1.99 4.20
CA LEU A 137 6.72 -0.55 4.49
C LEU A 137 7.67 0.19 3.52
N ASP A 138 8.72 -0.50 3.08
CA ASP A 138 9.73 -0.01 2.15
C ASP A 138 9.43 -0.34 0.68
N LEU A 139 8.21 -0.78 0.35
CA LEU A 139 7.89 -1.24 -1.00
C LEU A 139 8.20 -0.17 -2.05
N PHE A 140 7.91 1.10 -1.79
CA PHE A 140 8.16 2.23 -2.70
C PHE A 140 9.32 3.13 -2.29
N VAL A 141 10.17 2.64 -1.38
CA VAL A 141 11.40 3.32 -0.99
C VAL A 141 12.48 2.91 -2.00
N ASP A 142 13.20 3.91 -2.51
CA ASP A 142 14.33 3.76 -3.43
C ASP A 142 15.64 3.68 -2.64
#